data_AF-A0A2T2R7L7-F1
#
_entry.id   AF-A0A2T2R7L7-F1
#
_cell.length_a   1.000
_cell.length_b   1.000
_cell.length_c   1.000
_cell.angle_alpha   90.00
_cell.angle_beta   90.00
_cell.angle_gamma   90.00
#
_symmetry.space_group_name_H-M   'P 1'
#
loop_
_entity.id
_entity.type
_entity.pdbx_description
1 polymer ?
#
loop_
_entity_poly.entity_id
_entity_poly.type
_entity_poly.pdbx_seq_one_letter_code
_entity_poly.pdbx_strand_id
1 'polypeptide(L)'
;MENRNFFDTAASIVYVATLFLGPLFFLTPSAFPLAETKYMVVIAGVTTAVILWCLGRFKSGAITMPYNPLVWALGVLVVIYFLAALFANPTWVGMIGDGFAIDSFMTFVVLAATLLLGPLVLTADRWIFSVYLAFFVGALLLAIFIGIQLVTGNDWVRFTDNSAATVLGTWQDVGIFYGLTAVISMITLALIDLRVWLKGILYLLLFISLSFLFTSGVVGLWWLLGIVALVFL
;
A
#
# COMPACT_ATOMS: atom_id res chain seq x y z
N MET A 1 9.75 17.25 22.90
CA MET A 1 9.34 17.56 21.52
C MET A 1 10.56 17.38 20.65
N GLU A 2 10.65 16.27 19.91
CA GLU A 2 11.79 15.98 19.04
C GLU A 2 11.89 17.07 17.97
N ASN A 3 13.03 17.76 17.89
CA ASN A 3 13.22 18.90 17.00
C ASN A 3 13.42 18.40 15.56
N ARG A 4 12.32 17.92 14.95
CA ARG A 4 12.35 17.36 13.59
C ARG A 4 12.60 18.46 12.58
N ASN A 5 13.47 18.19 11.62
CA ASN A 5 13.70 19.10 10.52
C ASN A 5 12.44 19.18 9.62
N PHE A 6 12.30 20.31 8.92
CA PHE A 6 11.25 20.51 7.92
C PHE A 6 11.21 19.38 6.89
N PHE A 7 12.38 18.95 6.40
CA PHE A 7 12.51 17.88 5.42
C PHE A 7 11.99 16.52 5.91
N ASP A 8 12.22 16.16 7.17
CA ASP A 8 11.72 14.90 7.76
C ASP A 8 10.18 14.92 7.86
N THR A 9 9.63 16.08 8.19
CA THR A 9 8.18 16.30 8.25
C THR A 9 7.56 16.22 6.85
N ALA A 10 8.16 16.88 5.86
CA ALA A 10 7.73 16.81 4.47
C ALA A 10 7.79 15.38 3.92
N ALA A 11 8.87 14.64 4.18
CA ALA A 11 9.00 13.22 3.80
C ALA A 11 7.88 12.37 4.42
N SER A 12 7.52 12.63 5.69
CA SER A 12 6.43 11.92 6.37
C SER A 12 5.08 12.17 5.71
N ILE A 13 4.79 13.43 5.37
CA ILE A 13 3.55 13.81 4.70
C ILE A 13 3.48 13.16 3.32
N VAL A 14 4.54 13.24 2.53
CA VAL A 14 4.60 12.64 1.19
C VAL A 14 4.44 11.12 1.28
N TYR A 15 5.09 10.46 2.23
CA TYR A 15 4.96 9.01 2.43
C TYR A 15 3.52 8.61 2.78
N VAL A 16 2.88 9.29 3.76
CA VAL A 16 1.49 9.03 4.12
C VAL A 16 0.54 9.30 2.95
N ALA A 17 0.74 10.41 2.22
CA ALA A 17 -0.05 10.73 1.04
C ALA A 17 0.11 9.68 -0.06
N THR A 18 1.31 9.12 -0.24
CA THR A 18 1.57 8.06 -1.23
C THR A 18 0.83 6.77 -0.86
N LEU A 19 0.86 6.37 0.41
CA LEU A 19 0.11 5.20 0.88
C LEU A 19 -1.41 5.39 0.79
N PHE A 20 -1.90 6.61 1.00
CA PHE A 20 -3.31 6.95 0.83
C PHE A 20 -3.75 6.94 -0.63
N LEU A 21 -2.98 7.61 -1.50
CA LEU A 21 -3.31 7.79 -2.90
C LEU A 21 -3.08 6.52 -3.72
N GLY A 22 -2.08 5.70 -3.39
CA GLY A 22 -1.73 4.49 -4.15
C GLY A 22 -2.93 3.60 -4.49
N PRO A 23 -3.73 3.15 -3.51
CA PRO A 23 -4.89 2.31 -3.79
C PRO A 23 -6.09 3.11 -4.33
N LEU A 24 -6.19 4.41 -4.03
CA LEU A 24 -7.27 5.31 -4.47
C LEU A 24 -7.07 5.85 -5.89
N PHE A 25 -5.89 5.69 -6.49
CA PHE A 25 -5.63 6.24 -7.82
C PHE A 25 -6.20 5.31 -8.89
N PHE A 26 -7.30 5.72 -9.51
CA PHE A 26 -8.02 4.91 -10.50
C PHE A 26 -8.14 5.59 -11.88
N LEU A 27 -7.45 6.70 -12.09
CA LEU A 27 -7.43 7.35 -13.38
C LEU A 27 -6.55 6.54 -14.33
N THR A 28 -7.13 6.01 -15.40
CA THR A 28 -6.43 5.32 -16.49
C THR A 28 -6.35 6.24 -17.71
N PRO A 29 -5.20 6.88 -17.99
CA PRO A 29 -4.95 7.43 -19.30
C PRO A 29 -5.05 6.30 -20.33
N SER A 30 -5.56 6.57 -21.53
CA SER A 30 -5.70 5.58 -22.61
C SER A 30 -4.40 4.88 -23.01
N ALA A 31 -3.25 5.40 -22.55
CA ALA A 31 -1.92 4.87 -22.83
C ALA A 31 -1.42 3.82 -21.82
N PHE A 32 -2.03 3.71 -20.62
CA PHE A 32 -1.48 2.86 -19.55
C PHE A 32 -2.57 2.03 -18.84
N PRO A 33 -2.33 0.73 -18.63
CA PRO A 33 -3.10 -0.10 -17.70
C PRO A 33 -3.22 0.52 -16.30
N LEU A 34 -4.33 0.20 -15.63
CA LEU A 34 -4.65 0.67 -14.27
C LEU A 34 -3.55 0.32 -13.26
N ALA A 35 -3.00 -0.88 -13.36
CA ALA A 35 -2.00 -1.39 -12.43
C ALA A 35 -0.67 -0.60 -12.54
N GLU A 36 -0.23 -0.33 -13.78
CA GLU A 36 0.96 0.49 -14.07
C GLU A 36 0.77 1.93 -13.59
N THR A 37 -0.42 2.52 -13.82
CA THR A 37 -0.66 3.90 -13.41
C THR A 37 -0.60 4.08 -11.89
N LYS A 38 -1.13 3.13 -11.12
CA LYS A 38 -0.98 3.12 -9.65
C LYS A 38 0.47 3.00 -9.22
N TYR A 39 1.21 2.11 -9.87
CA TYR A 39 2.62 1.93 -9.60
C TYR A 39 3.40 3.22 -9.87
N MET A 40 3.11 3.96 -10.94
CA MET A 40 3.73 5.27 -11.21
C MET A 40 3.51 6.29 -10.07
N VAL A 41 2.30 6.34 -9.49
CA VAL A 41 2.01 7.19 -8.32
C VAL A 41 2.87 6.79 -7.13
N VAL A 42 3.01 5.49 -6.89
CA VAL A 42 3.87 4.95 -5.82
C VAL A 42 5.33 5.30 -6.07
N ILE A 43 5.86 5.10 -7.28
CA ILE A 43 7.24 5.48 -7.64
C ILE A 43 7.47 6.96 -7.38
N ALA A 44 6.59 7.83 -7.88
CA ALA A 44 6.75 9.28 -7.76
C ALA A 44 6.75 9.72 -6.29
N GLY A 45 5.80 9.21 -5.51
CA GLY A 45 5.67 9.52 -4.10
C GLY A 45 6.84 9.01 -3.26
N VAL A 46 7.23 7.75 -3.44
CA VAL A 46 8.36 7.12 -2.74
C VAL A 46 9.67 7.80 -3.09
N THR A 47 9.94 8.05 -4.37
CA THR A 47 11.16 8.74 -4.81
C THR A 47 11.26 10.14 -4.20
N THR A 48 10.15 10.89 -4.19
CA THR A 48 10.08 12.22 -3.56
C THR A 48 10.35 12.13 -2.06
N ALA A 49 9.75 11.15 -1.37
CA ALA A 49 9.98 10.92 0.05
C ALA A 49 11.44 10.54 0.36
N VAL A 50 12.07 9.69 -0.46
CA VAL A 50 13.50 9.33 -0.34
C VAL A 50 14.37 10.57 -0.48
N ILE A 51 14.14 11.40 -1.51
CA ILE A 51 14.92 12.63 -1.74
C ILE A 51 14.81 13.56 -0.54
N LEU A 52 13.60 13.82 -0.05
CA LEU A 52 13.36 14.67 1.11
C LEU A 52 14.02 14.11 2.38
N TRP A 53 13.92 12.80 2.60
CA TRP A 53 14.57 12.15 3.73
C TRP A 53 16.10 12.29 3.66
N CYS A 54 16.71 12.05 2.49
CA CYS A 54 18.15 12.23 2.26
C CYS A 54 18.58 13.67 2.59
N LEU A 55 17.83 14.68 2.11
CA LEU A 55 18.10 16.09 2.43
C LEU A 55 18.02 16.38 3.93
N GLY A 56 17.05 15.76 4.64
CA GLY A 56 16.93 15.84 6.09
C GLY A 56 18.15 15.27 6.83
N ARG A 57 18.70 14.15 6.32
CA ARG A 57 19.88 13.49 6.91
C ARG A 57 21.18 14.21 6.61
N PHE A 58 21.35 14.76 5.41
CA PHE A 58 22.50 15.61 5.11
C PHE A 58 22.58 16.83 6.03
N LYS A 59 21.43 17.40 6.41
CA LYS A 59 21.38 18.54 7.34
C LYS A 59 21.67 18.14 8.79
N SER A 60 21.23 16.96 9.23
CA SER A 60 21.41 16.52 10.63
C SER A 60 22.74 15.81 10.88
N GLY A 61 23.41 15.30 9.83
CA GLY A 61 24.68 14.59 9.94
C GLY A 61 24.59 13.18 10.55
N ALA A 62 23.37 12.70 10.84
CA ALA A 62 23.15 11.41 11.49
C ALA A 62 22.22 10.53 10.66
N ILE A 63 22.74 9.38 10.23
CA ILE A 63 21.99 8.32 9.55
C ILE A 63 21.73 7.21 10.55
N THR A 64 20.48 7.07 10.98
CA THR A 64 20.03 5.94 11.80
C THR A 64 19.34 4.95 10.88
N MET A 65 19.88 3.74 10.76
CA MET A 65 19.29 2.68 9.94
C MET A 65 18.72 1.57 10.84
N PRO A 66 17.48 1.10 10.58
CA PRO A 66 16.91 0.02 11.36
C PRO A 66 17.59 -1.30 11.00
N TYR A 67 18.25 -1.92 11.98
CA TYR A 67 18.82 -3.26 11.85
C TYR A 67 17.75 -4.31 12.12
N ASN A 68 17.01 -4.70 11.08
CA ASN A 68 16.00 -5.75 11.16
C ASN A 68 16.26 -6.81 10.07
N PRO A 69 16.14 -8.13 10.36
CA PRO A 69 16.21 -9.19 9.35
C PRO A 69 15.38 -8.95 8.10
N LEU A 70 14.23 -8.27 8.21
CA LEU A 70 13.38 -7.89 7.07
C LEU A 70 14.11 -6.99 6.06
N VAL A 71 14.97 -6.09 6.53
CA VAL A 71 15.79 -5.21 5.67
C VAL A 71 16.77 -6.04 4.84
N TRP A 72 17.38 -7.04 5.46
CA TRP A 72 18.28 -7.95 4.77
C TRP A 72 17.56 -8.83 3.75
N ALA A 73 16.41 -9.38 4.12
CA ALA A 73 15.58 -10.17 3.21
C ALA A 73 15.17 -9.37 1.97
N LEU A 74 14.80 -8.09 2.14
CA LEU A 74 14.54 -7.19 1.04
C LEU A 74 15.78 -6.92 0.18
N GLY A 75 16.93 -6.66 0.80
CA GLY A 75 18.18 -6.45 0.08
C GLY A 75 18.53 -7.64 -0.81
N VAL A 76 18.40 -8.86 -0.28
CA VAL A 76 18.60 -10.10 -1.04
C VAL A 76 17.59 -10.19 -2.20
N LEU A 77 16.32 -9.88 -1.95
CA LEU A 77 15.28 -9.92 -2.96
C LEU A 77 15.58 -8.94 -4.11
N VAL A 78 15.98 -7.71 -3.81
CA VAL A 78 16.40 -6.71 -4.81
C VAL A 78 17.59 -7.22 -5.63
N VAL A 79 18.58 -7.85 -4.99
CA VAL A 79 19.74 -8.44 -5.69
C VAL A 79 19.32 -9.59 -6.61
N ILE A 80 18.40 -10.46 -6.18
CA ILE A 80 17.88 -11.55 -7.03
C ILE A 80 17.21 -10.98 -8.28
N TYR A 81 16.35 -9.98 -8.14
CA TYR A 81 15.68 -9.34 -9.28
C TYR A 81 16.65 -8.57 -10.18
N PHE A 82 17.70 -7.97 -9.61
CA PHE A 82 18.77 -7.36 -10.40
C PHE A 82 19.47 -8.39 -11.27
N LEU A 83 19.86 -9.53 -10.70
CA LEU A 83 20.50 -10.62 -11.43
C LEU A 83 19.55 -11.17 -12.51
N ALA A 84 18.27 -11.40 -12.18
CA ALA A 84 17.28 -11.85 -13.16
C ALA A 84 17.13 -10.87 -14.32
N ALA A 85 17.09 -9.56 -14.03
CA ALA A 85 16.98 -8.51 -15.04
C ALA A 85 18.17 -8.48 -16.01
N LEU A 86 19.39 -8.79 -15.55
CA LEU A 86 20.58 -8.86 -16.43
C LEU A 86 20.48 -9.97 -17.48
N PHE A 87 19.76 -11.05 -17.18
CA PHE A 87 19.53 -12.17 -18.10
C PHE A 87 18.24 -12.03 -18.92
N ALA A 88 17.46 -10.97 -18.71
CA ALA A 88 16.29 -10.68 -19.53
C ALA A 88 16.70 -10.27 -20.96
N ASN A 89 15.87 -10.60 -21.95
CA ASN A 89 16.10 -10.24 -23.34
C ASN A 89 14.85 -9.55 -23.94
N PRO A 90 14.90 -8.24 -24.23
CA PRO A 90 16.04 -7.34 -24.05
C PRO A 90 16.24 -6.94 -22.57
N THR A 91 17.49 -6.71 -22.16
CA THR A 91 17.87 -6.45 -20.76
C THR A 91 17.13 -5.25 -20.15
N TRP A 92 16.86 -4.21 -20.93
CA TRP A 92 16.16 -3.02 -20.45
C TRP A 92 14.73 -3.31 -19.97
N VAL A 93 14.04 -4.31 -20.57
CA VAL A 93 12.71 -4.74 -20.14
C VAL A 93 12.78 -5.39 -18.76
N GLY A 94 13.81 -6.18 -18.46
CA GLY A 94 14.01 -6.72 -17.12
C GLY A 94 14.33 -5.65 -16.08
N MET A 95 15.08 -4.62 -16.46
CA MET A 95 15.50 -3.57 -15.52
C MET A 95 14.37 -2.61 -15.16
N ILE A 96 13.65 -2.08 -16.16
CA ILE A 96 12.67 -0.99 -16.00
C ILE A 96 11.22 -1.51 -16.16
N GLY A 97 11.03 -2.60 -16.89
CA GLY A 97 9.72 -3.05 -17.34
C GLY A 97 9.36 -2.41 -18.68
N ASP A 98 8.55 -3.12 -19.47
CA ASP A 98 7.82 -2.50 -20.57
C ASP A 98 6.62 -1.74 -19.97
N GLY A 99 6.51 -0.43 -20.20
CA GLY A 99 5.44 0.39 -19.61
C GLY A 99 5.44 0.54 -18.08
N PHE A 100 6.56 0.34 -17.38
CA PHE A 100 6.61 0.22 -15.91
C PHE A 100 5.92 -1.03 -15.37
N ALA A 101 6.12 -2.17 -16.04
CA ALA A 101 5.65 -3.48 -15.59
C ALA A 101 5.99 -3.76 -14.11
N ILE A 102 5.00 -4.34 -13.40
CA ILE A 102 5.06 -4.61 -11.95
C ILE A 102 6.10 -5.68 -11.59
N ASP A 103 6.50 -6.51 -12.55
CA ASP A 103 7.46 -7.60 -12.41
C ASP A 103 8.90 -7.23 -12.79
N SER A 104 9.23 -5.94 -12.86
CA SER A 104 10.57 -5.44 -13.16
C SER A 104 11.45 -5.25 -11.92
N PHE A 105 12.77 -5.25 -12.10
CA PHE A 105 13.74 -4.94 -11.04
C PHE A 105 13.44 -3.59 -10.35
N MET A 106 13.10 -2.56 -11.12
CA MET A 106 12.77 -1.24 -10.59
C MET A 106 11.59 -1.28 -9.61
N THR A 107 10.58 -2.11 -9.87
CA THR A 107 9.45 -2.32 -8.96
C THR A 107 9.90 -2.84 -7.61
N PHE A 108 10.79 -3.83 -7.59
CA PHE A 108 11.31 -4.36 -6.33
C PHE A 108 12.19 -3.37 -5.58
N VAL A 109 12.95 -2.52 -6.27
CA VAL A 109 13.70 -1.42 -5.64
C VAL A 109 12.73 -0.44 -4.96
N VAL A 110 11.65 -0.06 -5.63
CA VAL A 110 10.66 0.90 -5.12
C VAL A 110 9.88 0.31 -3.95
N LEU A 111 9.47 -0.96 -4.02
CA LEU A 111 8.82 -1.66 -2.92
C LEU A 111 9.75 -1.79 -1.70
N ALA A 112 11.02 -2.14 -1.91
CA ALA A 112 12.02 -2.19 -0.86
C ALA A 112 12.23 -0.80 -0.22
N ALA A 113 12.37 0.24 -1.03
CA ALA A 113 12.48 1.62 -0.55
C ALA A 113 11.25 2.04 0.26
N THR A 114 10.05 1.67 -0.18
CA THR A 114 8.80 1.95 0.55
C THR A 114 8.84 1.32 1.95
N LEU A 115 9.18 0.05 2.04
CA LEU A 115 9.23 -0.64 3.35
C LEU A 115 10.33 -0.07 4.26
N LEU A 116 11.49 0.31 3.71
CA LEU A 116 12.58 0.92 4.47
C LEU A 116 12.23 2.32 4.96
N LEU A 117 11.53 3.12 4.15
CA LEU A 117 11.15 4.48 4.52
C LEU A 117 10.16 4.50 5.68
N GLY A 118 9.27 3.51 5.81
CA GLY A 118 8.31 3.41 6.91
C GLY A 118 8.93 3.68 8.28
N PRO A 119 9.82 2.82 8.80
CA PRO A 119 10.45 3.03 10.11
C PRO A 119 11.39 4.25 10.15
N LEU A 120 11.95 4.68 9.02
CA LEU A 120 12.87 5.83 8.95
C LEU A 120 12.17 7.18 9.06
N VAL A 121 10.94 7.26 8.56
CA VAL A 121 10.17 8.49 8.42
C VAL A 121 9.02 8.54 9.44
N LEU A 122 8.47 7.40 9.86
CA LEU A 122 7.36 7.32 10.83
C LEU A 122 7.86 7.13 12.28
N THR A 123 8.77 8.00 12.73
CA THR A 123 9.39 7.84 14.07
C THR A 123 8.49 8.27 15.23
N ALA A 124 7.45 9.07 14.98
CA ALA A 124 6.56 9.57 16.02
C ALA A 124 5.17 8.93 15.93
N ASP A 125 4.56 8.65 17.09
CA ASP A 125 3.24 8.00 17.21
C ASP A 125 2.17 8.67 16.36
N ARG A 126 2.21 10.00 16.24
CA ARG A 126 1.26 10.76 15.39
C ARG A 126 1.29 10.31 13.93
N TRP A 127 2.46 9.98 13.39
CA TRP A 127 2.62 9.60 11.99
C TRP A 127 2.20 8.15 11.76
N ILE A 128 2.51 7.28 12.71
CA ILE A 128 2.00 5.90 12.73
C ILE A 128 0.47 5.97 12.71
N PHE A 129 -0.13 6.73 13.61
CA PHE A 129 -1.58 6.94 13.66
C PHE A 129 -2.13 7.55 12.35
N SER A 130 -1.43 8.50 11.72
CA SER A 130 -1.81 9.05 10.41
C SER A 130 -1.82 7.99 9.31
N VAL A 131 -0.89 7.03 9.31
CA VAL A 131 -0.90 5.93 8.33
C VAL A 131 -2.08 5.00 8.56
N TYR A 132 -2.39 4.63 9.81
CA TYR A 132 -3.59 3.84 10.11
C TYR A 132 -4.86 4.56 9.66
N LEU A 133 -4.99 5.85 9.98
CA LEU A 133 -6.14 6.65 9.58
C LEU A 133 -6.24 6.75 8.06
N ALA A 134 -5.14 7.05 7.37
CA ALA A 134 -5.09 7.09 5.91
C ALA A 134 -5.52 5.76 5.31
N PHE A 135 -5.04 4.64 5.84
CA PHE A 135 -5.41 3.31 5.37
C PHE A 135 -6.90 3.02 5.56
N PHE A 136 -7.47 3.27 6.74
CA PHE A 136 -8.90 3.03 7.00
C PHE A 136 -9.82 3.97 6.22
N VAL A 137 -9.48 5.26 6.14
CA VAL A 137 -10.25 6.21 5.33
C VAL A 137 -10.17 5.84 3.85
N GLY A 138 -8.98 5.45 3.37
CA GLY A 138 -8.80 4.96 2.01
C GLY A 138 -9.64 3.71 1.71
N ALA A 139 -9.66 2.75 2.64
CA ALA A 139 -10.48 1.56 2.52
C ALA A 139 -12.00 1.87 2.51
N LEU A 140 -12.46 2.80 3.35
CA LEU A 140 -13.86 3.24 3.33
C LEU A 140 -14.23 3.94 2.01
N LEU A 141 -13.37 4.83 1.52
CA LEU A 141 -13.60 5.50 0.24
C LEU A 141 -13.66 4.49 -0.90
N LEU A 142 -12.74 3.53 -0.94
CA LEU A 142 -12.76 2.44 -1.92
C LEU A 142 -14.01 1.58 -1.80
N ALA A 143 -14.51 1.34 -0.59
CA ALA A 143 -15.72 0.56 -0.39
C ALA A 143 -16.94 1.26 -0.99
N ILE A 144 -17.01 2.58 -0.82
CA ILE A 144 -18.04 3.42 -1.44
C ILE A 144 -17.90 3.37 -2.96
N PHE A 145 -16.70 3.53 -3.51
CA PHE A 145 -16.48 3.47 -4.96
C PHE A 145 -16.87 2.12 -5.57
N ILE A 146 -16.44 1.01 -4.97
CA ILE A 146 -16.79 -0.33 -5.44
C ILE A 146 -18.29 -0.60 -5.24
N GLY A 147 -18.88 -0.13 -4.14
CA GLY A 147 -20.31 -0.22 -3.88
C GLY A 147 -21.14 0.51 -4.95
N ILE A 148 -20.71 1.70 -5.36
CA ILE A 148 -21.35 2.41 -6.48
C ILE A 148 -21.17 1.62 -7.78
N GLN A 149 -19.97 1.13 -8.07
CA GLN A 149 -19.68 0.32 -9.26
C GLN A 149 -20.56 -0.95 -9.34
N LEU A 150 -20.87 -1.58 -8.21
CA LEU A 150 -21.75 -2.74 -8.13
C LEU A 150 -23.21 -2.42 -8.50
N VAL A 151 -23.69 -1.22 -8.16
CA VAL A 151 -25.08 -0.80 -8.42
C VAL A 151 -25.25 -0.22 -9.82
N THR A 152 -24.30 0.60 -10.28
CA THR A 152 -24.38 1.28 -11.58
C THR A 152 -23.80 0.47 -12.73
N GLY A 153 -23.09 -0.62 -12.43
CA GLY A 153 -22.31 -1.37 -13.41
C GLY A 153 -21.09 -0.57 -13.89
N ASN A 154 -20.45 -1.06 -14.97
CA ASN A 154 -19.24 -0.45 -15.52
C ASN A 154 -19.51 0.80 -16.40
N ASP A 155 -20.76 1.26 -16.51
CA ASP A 155 -21.14 2.36 -17.41
C ASP A 155 -20.94 3.75 -16.79
N TRP A 156 -20.92 3.88 -15.46
CA TRP A 156 -20.72 5.17 -14.80
C TRP A 156 -19.28 5.65 -14.88
N VAL A 157 -18.32 4.72 -14.77
CA VAL A 157 -16.90 5.02 -14.96
C VAL A 157 -16.22 3.81 -15.61
N ARG A 158 -16.04 3.88 -16.93
CA ARG A 158 -15.31 2.86 -17.70
C ARG A 158 -13.82 2.98 -17.40
N PHE A 159 -13.38 2.37 -16.31
CA PHE A 159 -11.95 2.35 -15.93
C PHE A 159 -11.14 1.40 -16.80
N THR A 160 -11.79 0.35 -17.31
CA THR A 160 -11.21 -0.63 -18.23
C THR A 160 -12.29 -1.19 -19.16
N ASP A 161 -11.90 -1.67 -20.34
CA ASP A 161 -12.80 -2.37 -21.28
C ASP A 161 -13.21 -3.78 -20.80
N ASN A 162 -12.66 -4.24 -19.66
CA ASN A 162 -12.95 -5.53 -19.07
C ASN A 162 -14.08 -5.43 -18.04
N SER A 163 -15.17 -6.18 -18.25
CA SER A 163 -16.34 -6.23 -17.36
C SER A 163 -16.05 -6.87 -15.99
N ALA A 164 -14.93 -7.59 -15.84
CA ALA A 164 -14.49 -8.18 -14.58
C ALA A 164 -13.52 -7.28 -13.78
N ALA A 165 -13.20 -6.08 -14.28
CA ALA A 165 -12.30 -5.16 -13.60
C ALA A 165 -13.04 -4.31 -12.56
N THR A 166 -12.31 -4.00 -11.49
CA THR A 166 -12.73 -3.14 -10.38
C THR A 166 -11.80 -1.93 -10.31
N VAL A 167 -12.17 -0.93 -9.53
CA VAL A 167 -11.31 0.22 -9.20
C VAL A 167 -9.95 -0.21 -8.64
N LEU A 168 -9.88 -1.35 -7.97
CA LEU A 168 -8.63 -1.88 -7.42
C LEU A 168 -7.79 -2.67 -8.43
N GLY A 169 -8.42 -3.28 -9.44
CA GLY A 169 -7.81 -4.25 -10.33
C GLY A 169 -8.78 -5.40 -10.57
N THR A 170 -8.42 -6.61 -10.18
CA THR A 170 -9.31 -7.78 -10.22
C THR A 170 -10.15 -7.91 -8.94
N TRP A 171 -11.21 -8.73 -8.96
CA TRP A 171 -11.96 -9.09 -7.74
C TRP A 171 -11.09 -9.81 -6.69
N GLN A 172 -10.01 -10.46 -7.11
CA GLN A 172 -9.04 -11.07 -6.19
C GLN A 172 -8.23 -9.99 -5.46
N ASP A 173 -7.82 -8.93 -6.15
CA ASP A 173 -7.09 -7.80 -5.55
C ASP A 173 -7.95 -7.07 -4.52
N VAL A 174 -9.25 -6.91 -4.79
CA VAL A 174 -10.24 -6.43 -3.82
C VAL A 174 -10.26 -7.34 -2.58
N GLY A 175 -10.32 -8.65 -2.80
CA GLY A 175 -10.25 -9.64 -1.72
C GLY A 175 -9.01 -9.50 -0.85
N ILE A 176 -7.83 -9.39 -1.46
CA ILE A 176 -6.55 -9.25 -0.76
C ILE A 176 -6.51 -7.95 0.04
N PHE A 177 -6.92 -6.84 -0.55
CA PHE A 177 -6.93 -5.53 0.12
C PHE A 177 -7.89 -5.50 1.31
N TYR A 178 -9.12 -5.99 1.15
CA TYR A 178 -10.08 -6.05 2.26
C TYR A 178 -9.75 -7.16 3.26
N GLY A 179 -9.06 -8.22 2.86
CA GLY A 179 -8.49 -9.21 3.78
C GLY A 179 -7.46 -8.60 4.72
N LEU A 180 -6.51 -7.82 4.17
CA LEU A 180 -5.57 -7.05 4.97
C LEU A 180 -6.31 -6.05 5.87
N THR A 181 -7.33 -5.37 5.34
CA THR A 181 -8.14 -4.42 6.09
C THR A 181 -8.87 -5.06 7.27
N ALA A 182 -9.43 -6.25 7.08
CA ALA A 182 -10.07 -7.03 8.13
C ALA A 182 -9.06 -7.43 9.22
N VAL A 183 -7.89 -7.95 8.84
CA VAL A 183 -6.81 -8.33 9.77
C VAL A 183 -6.38 -7.14 10.61
N ILE A 184 -6.07 -6.00 9.98
CA ILE A 184 -5.64 -4.79 10.68
C ILE A 184 -6.76 -4.28 11.60
N SER A 185 -8.02 -4.31 11.16
CA SER A 185 -9.18 -3.92 11.98
C SER A 185 -9.34 -4.80 13.22
N MET A 186 -9.21 -6.12 13.08
CA MET A 186 -9.28 -7.07 14.19
C MET A 186 -8.18 -6.84 15.21
N ILE A 187 -6.93 -6.74 14.75
CA ILE A 187 -5.77 -6.49 15.62
C ILE A 187 -5.94 -5.17 16.36
N THR A 188 -6.40 -4.13 15.66
CA THR A 188 -6.64 -2.80 16.24
C THR A 188 -7.75 -2.83 17.30
N LEU A 189 -8.85 -3.53 17.03
CA LEU A 189 -9.95 -3.70 17.98
C LEU A 189 -9.57 -4.53 19.21
N ALA A 190 -8.69 -5.52 19.05
CA ALA A 190 -8.25 -6.39 20.13
C ALA A 190 -7.18 -5.75 21.04
N LEU A 191 -6.25 -4.99 20.46
CA LEU A 191 -5.08 -4.46 21.19
C LEU A 191 -5.24 -3.03 21.71
N ILE A 192 -6.16 -2.22 21.14
CA ILE A 192 -6.23 -0.79 21.43
C ILE A 192 -7.57 -0.43 22.09
N ASP A 193 -7.47 0.22 23.26
CA ASP A 193 -8.60 0.85 23.93
C ASP A 193 -9.04 2.12 23.20
N LEU A 194 -9.95 1.93 22.26
CA LEU A 194 -10.51 3.00 21.43
C LEU A 194 -11.76 3.62 22.04
N ARG A 195 -12.01 4.89 21.66
CA ARG A 195 -13.28 5.57 21.92
C ARG A 195 -14.43 4.82 21.24
N VAL A 196 -15.62 4.85 21.84
CA VAL A 196 -16.81 4.13 21.36
C VAL A 196 -17.11 4.40 19.88
N TRP A 197 -17.01 5.65 19.42
CA TRP A 197 -17.23 5.98 18.01
C TRP A 197 -16.17 5.39 17.06
N LEU A 198 -14.91 5.35 17.46
CA LEU A 198 -13.84 4.72 16.66
C LEU A 198 -14.01 3.20 16.61
N LYS A 199 -14.43 2.58 17.72
CA LYS A 199 -14.81 1.15 17.74
C LYS A 199 -15.94 0.87 16.76
N GLY A 200 -16.99 1.71 16.76
CA GLY A 200 -18.11 1.59 15.82
C GLY A 200 -17.67 1.65 14.36
N ILE A 201 -16.79 2.60 14.00
CA ILE A 201 -16.22 2.70 12.65
C ILE A 201 -15.45 1.43 12.28
N LEU A 202 -14.58 0.92 13.16
CA LEU A 202 -13.80 -0.30 12.89
C LEU A 202 -14.66 -1.55 12.74
N TYR A 203 -15.72 -1.70 13.55
CA TYR A 203 -16.66 -2.81 13.37
C TYR A 203 -17.40 -2.73 12.04
N LEU A 204 -17.85 -1.54 11.63
CA LEU A 204 -18.43 -1.32 10.31
C LEU A 204 -17.43 -1.70 9.20
N LEU A 205 -16.19 -1.25 9.33
CA LEU A 205 -15.12 -1.49 8.37
C LEU A 205 -14.77 -2.98 8.28
N LEU A 206 -14.74 -3.68 9.40
CA LEU A 206 -14.56 -5.13 9.47
C LEU A 206 -15.70 -5.86 8.75
N PHE A 207 -16.96 -5.46 9.00
CA PHE A 207 -18.12 -6.05 8.33
C PHE A 207 -18.09 -5.84 6.81
N ILE A 208 -17.78 -4.62 6.36
CA ILE A 208 -17.60 -4.29 4.94
C ILE A 208 -16.47 -5.15 4.34
N SER A 209 -15.36 -5.26 5.05
CA SER A 209 -14.19 -6.03 4.59
C SER A 209 -14.50 -7.52 4.42
N LEU A 210 -15.21 -8.12 5.38
CA LEU A 210 -15.66 -9.52 5.30
C LEU A 210 -16.63 -9.74 4.13
N SER A 211 -17.51 -8.78 3.86
CA SER A 211 -18.45 -8.84 2.74
C SER A 211 -17.70 -8.89 1.40
N PHE A 212 -16.72 -8.00 1.20
CA PHE A 212 -15.89 -8.02 -0.02
C PHE A 212 -15.03 -9.28 -0.12
N LEU A 213 -14.46 -9.74 0.99
CA LEU A 213 -13.65 -10.95 1.02
C LEU A 213 -14.48 -12.19 0.64
N PHE A 214 -15.74 -12.26 1.07
CA PHE A 214 -16.68 -13.29 0.60
C PHE A 214 -16.88 -13.25 -0.91
N THR A 215 -17.11 -12.07 -1.48
CA THR A 215 -17.29 -11.92 -2.94
C THR A 215 -16.04 -12.25 -3.77
N SER A 216 -14.85 -12.12 -3.18
CA SER A 216 -13.58 -12.35 -3.90
C SER A 216 -13.28 -13.82 -4.21
N GLY A 217 -13.90 -14.76 -3.48
CA GLY A 217 -13.65 -16.20 -3.65
C GLY A 217 -12.25 -16.68 -3.22
N VAL A 218 -11.42 -15.83 -2.61
CA VAL A 218 -10.03 -16.19 -2.23
C VAL A 218 -10.02 -16.98 -0.91
N VAL A 219 -10.08 -18.31 -1.01
CA VAL A 219 -10.10 -19.23 0.16
C VAL A 219 -8.90 -19.03 1.10
N GLY A 220 -7.72 -18.73 0.54
CA GLY A 220 -6.49 -18.49 1.30
C GLY A 220 -6.62 -17.45 2.41
N LEU A 221 -7.40 -16.38 2.17
CA LEU A 221 -7.55 -15.28 3.12
C LEU A 221 -8.44 -15.66 4.32
N TRP A 222 -9.37 -16.61 4.15
CA TRP A 222 -10.19 -17.11 5.25
C TRP A 222 -9.35 -17.90 6.26
N TRP A 223 -8.38 -18.69 5.80
CA TRP A 223 -7.44 -19.38 6.68
C TRP A 223 -6.62 -18.38 7.49
N LEU A 224 -6.11 -17.34 6.83
CA LEU A 224 -5.33 -16.30 7.49
C LEU A 224 -6.17 -15.53 8.53
N LEU A 225 -7.40 -15.15 8.19
CA LEU A 225 -8.33 -14.53 9.14
C LEU A 225 -8.67 -15.44 10.31
N GLY A 226 -8.88 -16.73 10.07
CA GLY A 226 -9.14 -17.71 11.13
C GLY A 226 -7.97 -17.83 12.11
N ILE A 227 -6.73 -17.86 11.60
CA ILE A 227 -5.52 -17.88 12.45
C ILE A 227 -5.42 -16.61 13.28
N VAL A 228 -5.62 -15.43 12.67
CA VAL A 228 -5.58 -14.15 13.39
C VAL A 228 -6.68 -14.09 14.43
N ALA A 229 -7.89 -14.53 14.10
CA ALA A 229 -8.99 -14.59 15.06
C ALA A 229 -8.63 -15.44 16.28
N LEU A 230 -8.11 -16.65 16.09
CA LEU A 230 -7.75 -17.56 17.18
C LEU A 230 -6.61 -17.04 18.09
N VAL A 231 -5.73 -16.19 17.56
CA VAL A 231 -4.62 -15.63 18.35
C VAL A 231 -5.08 -14.46 19.21
N PHE A 232 -6.08 -13.69 18.76
CA PHE A 232 -6.49 -12.44 19.39
C PHE A 232 -7.85 -12.49 20.11
N LEU A 233 -8.68 -13.51 19.88
CA LEU A 233 -9.96 -13.79 20.59
C LEU A 233 -9.82 -15.03 21.47
#